data_AF-F0J2X1-F1
#
_entry.id   AF-F0J2X1-F1
#
_cell.length_a   1.000
_cell.length_b   1.000
_cell.length_c   1.000
_cell.angle_alpha   90.00
_cell.angle_beta   90.00
_cell.angle_gamma   90.00
#
_symmetry.space_group_name_H-M   'P 1'
#
loop_
_entity.id
_entity.type
_entity.pdbx_description
1 polymer ?
#
loop_
_entity_poly.entity_id
_entity_poly.type
_entity_poly.pdbx_seq_one_letter_code
_entity_poly.pdbx_strand_id
1 'polypeptide(L)' 'MTIIRRSDCPALNAAMTEAGYEIIAIETYHWPDGGTETEILWGREAPPITGAELPF' A
#
# COMPACT_ATOMS: atom_id res chain seq x y z
N MET A 1 -13.88 4.53 -2.86
CA MET A 1 -12.44 4.27 -3.09
C MET A 1 -11.81 3.83 -1.77
N THR A 2 -11.24 2.63 -1.73
CA THR A 2 -10.47 2.12 -0.59
C THR A 2 -9.00 2.45 -0.83
N ILE A 3 -8.30 2.99 0.19
CA ILE A 3 -6.87 3.31 0.12
C ILE A 3 -6.13 2.55 1.23
N ILE A 4 -5.06 1.87 0.87
CA ILE A 4 -4.16 1.17 1.79
C ILE A 4 -2.79 1.80 1.69
N ARG A 5 -2.17 2.08 2.84
CA ARG A 5 -0.81 2.64 2.96
C ARG A 5 0.07 1.65 3.74
N ARG A 6 1.19 1.24 3.16
CA ARG A 6 2.20 0.38 3.81
C ARG A 6 3.58 0.66 3.25
N SER A 7 4.61 0.35 4.03
CA SER A 7 6.00 0.35 3.59
C SER A 7 6.19 -0.60 2.40
N ASP A 8 7.11 -0.25 1.49
CA ASP A 8 7.41 -1.05 0.30
C ASP A 8 7.83 -2.48 0.68
N CYS A 9 7.06 -3.46 0.22
CA CYS A 9 7.29 -4.88 0.50
C CYS A 9 6.93 -5.70 -0.74
N PRO A 10 7.89 -6.40 -1.38
CA PRO A 10 7.64 -7.12 -2.64
C PRO A 10 6.49 -8.14 -2.56
N ALA A 11 6.34 -8.84 -1.43
CA ALA A 11 5.27 -9.81 -1.24
C ALA A 11 3.89 -9.14 -1.16
N LEU A 12 3.80 -7.99 -0.48
CA LEU A 12 2.57 -7.21 -0.42
C LEU A 12 2.24 -6.62 -1.80
N ASN A 13 3.24 -6.13 -2.54
CA ASN A 13 3.05 -5.53 -3.87
C ASN A 13 2.38 -6.52 -4.84
N ALA A 14 2.82 -7.78 -4.83
CA ALA A 14 2.23 -8.85 -5.63
C ALA A 14 0.77 -9.12 -5.22
N ALA A 15 0.52 -9.31 -3.91
CA ALA A 15 -0.82 -9.57 -3.40
C ALA A 15 -1.81 -8.42 -3.69
N MET A 16 -1.37 -7.17 -3.57
CA MET A 16 -2.17 -5.99 -3.88
C MET A 16 -2.55 -5.91 -5.36
N THR A 17 -1.59 -6.21 -6.25
CA THR A 17 -1.83 -6.27 -7.70
C THR A 17 -2.82 -7.37 -8.06
N GLU A 18 -2.67 -8.57 -7.49
CA GLU A 18 -3.61 -9.69 -7.69
C GLU A 18 -5.02 -9.38 -7.15
N ALA A 19 -5.11 -8.62 -6.06
CA ALA A 19 -6.37 -8.13 -5.50
C ALA A 19 -7.00 -6.97 -6.29
N GLY A 20 -6.39 -6.55 -7.41
CA GLY A 20 -6.90 -5.51 -8.31
C GLY A 20 -6.73 -4.09 -7.76
N TYR A 21 -5.80 -3.88 -6.83
CA TYR A 21 -5.40 -2.54 -6.41
C TYR A 21 -4.35 -1.96 -7.35
N GLU A 22 -4.43 -0.66 -7.57
CA GLU A 22 -3.47 0.09 -8.36
C GLU A 22 -2.64 1.01 -7.45
N ILE A 23 -1.38 1.23 -7.81
CA ILE A 23 -0.52 2.18 -7.09
C ILE A 23 -0.99 3.59 -7.43
N ILE A 24 -1.41 4.34 -6.41
CA ILE A 24 -1.84 5.74 -6.52
C ILE A 24 -0.66 6.67 -6.29
N ALA A 25 0.19 6.35 -5.31
CA ALA A 25 1.35 7.15 -4.97
C ALA A 25 2.46 6.30 -4.35
N ILE A 26 3.70 6.78 -4.47
CA ILE A 26 4.86 6.26 -3.76
C ILE A 26 5.49 7.47 -3.07
N GLU A 27 5.65 7.39 -1.76
CA GLU A 27 6.17 8.47 -0.94
C GLU A 27 7.42 8.01 -0.22
N THR A 28 8.45 8.85 -0.23
CA THR A 28 9.70 8.58 0.48
C THR A 28 9.88 9.62 1.58
N TYR A 29 9.97 9.13 2.81
CA TYR A 29 10.21 9.91 4.01
C TYR A 29 11.69 9.84 4.37
N HIS A 30 12.26 11.01 4.67
CA HIS A 30 13.62 11.14 5.17
C HIS A 30 13.55 11.54 6.64
N TRP A 31 14.03 10.66 7.51
CA TRP A 31 14.03 10.85 8.95
C TRP A 31 15.26 11.65 9.39
N PRO A 32 15.20 12.44 10.49
CA PRO A 32 16.33 13.24 10.97
C PRO A 32 17.56 12.43 11.38
N ASP A 33 17.40 11.14 11.67
CA ASP A 33 18.47 10.19 11.97
C ASP A 33 19.21 9.69 10.71
N GLY A 34 18.80 10.16 9.51
CA GLY A 34 19.33 9.73 8.23
C GLY A 34 18.65 8.49 7.67
N GLY A 35 17.67 7.93 8.37
CA GLY A 35 16.85 6.83 7.87
C GLY A 35 15.97 7.26 6.70
N THR A 36 15.67 6.31 5.82
CA THR A 36 14.68 6.49 4.74
C THR A 36 13.64 5.40 4.81
N GLU A 37 12.37 5.81 4.71
CA GLU A 37 11.24 4.90 4.59
C GLU A 37 10.46 5.23 3.32
N THR A 38 10.18 4.20 2.51
CA THR A 38 9.31 4.33 1.34
C THR A 38 7.98 3.67 1.65
N GLU A 39 6.91 4.43 1.53
CA GLU A 39 5.54 3.93 1.59
C GLU A 39 4.89 3.95 0.22
N ILE A 40 4.08 2.94 -0.05
CA ILE A 40 3.26 2.87 -1.25
C ILE A 40 1.80 3.02 -0.83
N LEU A 41 1.07 3.84 -1.58
CA LEU A 41 -0.37 4.01 -1.45
C LEU A 41 -1.04 3.27 -2.60
N TRP A 42 -1.85 2.29 -2.25
CA TRP A 42 -2.67 1.56 -3.20
C TRP A 42 -4.11 1.98 -3.07
N GLY A 43 -4.82 2.04 -4.18
CA GLY A 43 -6.28 2.13 -4.13
C GLY A 43 -6.97 1.40 -5.26
N ARG A 44 -8.26 1.19 -5.02
CA ARG A 44 -9.15 0.46 -5.91
C ARG A 44 -10.53 1.11 -5.89
N GLU A 45 -11.11 1.21 -7.07
CA GLU A 45 -12.54 1.47 -7.27
C GLU A 45 -13.30 0.16 -6.91
N ALA A 46 -13.56 -0.03 -5.62
CA ALA A 46 -14.31 -1.16 -5.08
C ALA A 46 -15.21 -0.71 -3.91
N PRO A 47 -16.26 -1.47 -3.57
CA PRO A 47 -16.96 -1.29 -2.29
C PRO A 47 -15.94 -1.37 -1.13
N PRO A 48 -16.21 -0.67 0.00
CA PRO A 48 -15.28 -0.61 1.12
C PRO A 48 -14.94 -2.01 1.61
N ILE A 49 -13.65 -2.35 1.54
CA ILE A 49 -13.11 -3.62 2.00
C ILE A 49 -13.08 -3.59 3.53
N THR A 50 -13.68 -4.60 4.15
CA THR A 50 -13.60 -4.76 5.60
C THR A 50 -12.26 -5.41 5.95
N GLY A 51 -11.72 -5.18 7.16
CA GLY A 51 -10.40 -5.71 7.55
C GLY A 51 -10.21 -7.23 7.38
N ALA A 52 -11.29 -8.00 7.17
CA ALA A 52 -11.30 -9.43 6.88
C ALA A 52 -10.89 -9.81 5.43
N GLU A 53 -10.87 -8.85 4.51
CA GLU A 53 -10.53 -9.07 3.08
C GLU A 53 -9.11 -8.61 2.73
N LEU A 54 -8.39 -8.04 3.70
CA LEU A 54 -6.98 -7.74 3.54
C LEU A 54 -6.17 -9.02 3.77
N PRO A 55 -5.17 -9.33 2.93
CA PRO A 55 -4.36 -10.53 3.10
C PRO A 55 -3.39 -10.33 4.28
N PHE A 56 -3.88 -10.51 5.50
CA PHE A 56 -3.09 -10.68 6.72
C PHE A 56 -3.70 -11.79 7.59
#